data_AF-A0A3N5TGF7-F1
#
_entry.id   AF-A0A3N5TGF7-F1
#
_cell.length_a   1.000
_cell.length_b   1.000
_cell.length_c   1.000
_cell.angle_alpha   90.00
_cell.angle_beta   90.00
_cell.angle_gamma   90.00
#
_symmetry.space_group_name_H-M   'P 1'
#
loop_
_entity.id
_entity.type
_entity.pdbx_description
1 polymer ?
#
loop_
_entity_poly.entity_id
_entity_poly.type
_entity_poly.pdbx_seq_one_letter_code
_entity_poly.pdbx_strand_id
1 'polypeptide(L)' 'MPSYAADQKPNILIIFPDDVGWQNISTYGKGVMGYTTPNIDRIGREGVVFTDHYAQ' A
#
# COMPACT_ATOMS: atom_id res chain seq x y z
N MET A 1 12.34 -1.33 32.35
CA MET A 1 12.38 -0.72 31.01
C MET A 1 10.96 -0.27 30.69
N PRO A 2 10.66 1.04 30.55
CA PRO A 2 9.28 1.48 30.32
C PRO A 2 8.85 1.15 28.88
N SER A 3 7.72 0.46 28.76
CA SER A 3 7.04 0.14 27.50
C SER A 3 6.25 1.36 27.01
N TYR A 4 6.82 2.15 26.11
CA TYR A 4 6.11 3.21 25.39
C TYR A 4 5.57 2.65 24.08
N ALA A 5 4.25 2.41 23.98
CA ALA A 5 3.43 2.44 22.74
C ALA A 5 2.09 1.68 22.82
N ALA A 6 1.73 1.04 23.94
CA ALA A 6 0.48 0.25 24.00
C ALA A 6 -0.80 1.08 24.26
N ASP A 7 -0.69 2.32 24.75
CA ASP A 7 -1.84 3.09 25.26
C ASP A 7 -2.38 4.18 24.32
N GLN A 8 -1.70 4.47 23.19
CA GLN A 8 -2.22 5.43 22.22
C GLN A 8 -2.94 4.72 21.08
N LYS A 9 -4.21 5.07 20.88
CA LYS A 9 -4.99 4.58 19.74
C LYS A 9 -4.24 4.87 18.44
N PRO A 10 -4.08 3.90 17.54
CA PRO A 10 -3.40 4.12 16.27
C PRO A 10 -4.20 5.09 15.40
N ASN A 11 -3.49 5.89 14.61
CA ASN A 11 -4.12 6.65 13.52
C ASN A 11 -4.35 5.71 12.33
N ILE A 12 -5.55 5.77 11.73
CA ILE A 12 -5.91 4.98 10.56
C ILE A 12 -6.15 5.92 9.38
N LEU A 13 -5.38 5.75 8.31
CA LEU A 13 -5.53 6.49 7.05
C LEU A 13 -5.86 5.49 5.93
N ILE A 14 -6.93 5.78 5.17
CA ILE A 14 -7.32 5.02 3.99
C ILE A 14 -7.10 5.90 2.76
N ILE A 15 -6.34 5.39 1.80
CA ILE A 15 -6.16 6.01 0.48
C ILE A 15 -6.88 5.13 -0.52
N PHE A 16 -7.92 5.67 -1.15
CA PHE A 16 -8.76 4.93 -2.09
C PHE A 16 -8.87 5.69 -3.41
N PRO A 17 -8.00 5.40 -4.39
CA PRO A 17 -8.01 6.10 -5.66
C PRO A 17 -9.13 5.58 -6.57
N ASP A 18 -9.62 6.45 -7.44
CA ASP A 18 -10.66 6.15 -8.44
C ASP A 18 -10.04 5.64 -9.76
N ASP A 19 -10.70 4.71 -10.44
CA ASP A 19 -10.29 4.12 -11.73
C ASP A 19 -8.82 3.65 -11.81
N VAL A 20 -8.25 3.17 -10.69
CA VAL A 20 -6.90 2.60 -10.66
C VAL A 20 -6.95 1.09 -10.82
N GLY A 21 -6.48 0.60 -11.97
CA GLY A 21 -6.32 -0.82 -12.25
C GLY A 21 -5.03 -1.41 -11.66
N TRP A 22 -4.97 -2.74 -11.60
CA TRP A 22 -3.82 -3.49 -11.05
C TRP A 22 -2.48 -3.10 -11.69
N GLN A 23 -2.47 -2.90 -13.00
CA GLN A 23 -1.24 -2.60 -13.75
C GLN A 23 -0.76 -1.15 -13.53
N ASN A 24 -1.60 -0.26 -12.99
CA ASN A 24 -1.24 1.14 -12.77
C ASN A 24 -0.32 1.35 -11.56
N ILE A 25 -0.23 0.39 -10.64
CA ILE A 25 0.65 0.50 -9.47
C ILE A 25 1.85 -0.42 -9.68
N SER A 26 3.08 0.10 -9.61
CA SER A 26 4.27 -0.71 -9.96
C SER A 26 4.55 -1.87 -9.02
N THR A 27 4.11 -1.81 -7.76
CA THR A 27 4.11 -2.97 -6.85
C THR A 27 3.37 -4.18 -7.44
N TYR A 28 2.29 -3.93 -8.19
CA TYR A 28 1.41 -4.96 -8.75
C TYR A 28 1.72 -5.24 -10.23
N GLY A 29 1.82 -4.19 -11.03
CA GLY A 29 2.12 -4.25 -12.46
C GLY A 29 3.59 -4.47 -12.79
N LYS A 30 4.48 -4.51 -11.80
CA LYS A 30 5.94 -4.75 -11.96
C LYS A 30 6.60 -3.88 -13.05
N GLY A 31 6.13 -2.64 -13.20
CA GLY A 31 6.66 -1.69 -14.17
C GLY A 31 6.24 -1.94 -15.63
N VAL A 32 5.27 -2.82 -15.90
CA VAL A 32 4.78 -3.12 -17.26
C VAL A 32 4.29 -1.87 -18.00
N MET A 33 3.76 -0.88 -17.29
CA MET A 33 3.32 0.40 -17.87
C MET A 33 4.46 1.40 -18.14
N GLY A 34 5.72 1.06 -17.82
CA GLY A 34 6.89 1.91 -18.07
C GLY A 34 7.13 3.03 -17.05
N TYR A 35 6.29 3.15 -16.03
CA TYR A 35 6.46 4.10 -14.92
C TYR A 35 6.47 3.41 -13.56
N THR A 36 6.91 4.15 -12.53
CA THR A 36 6.99 3.69 -11.14
C THR A 36 6.16 4.57 -10.21
N THR A 37 5.66 3.98 -9.14
CA THR A 37 4.91 4.63 -8.06
C THR A 37 5.72 4.58 -6.76
N PRO A 38 6.86 5.30 -6.66
CA PRO A 38 7.88 5.03 -5.63
C PRO A 38 7.37 5.17 -4.19
N ASN A 39 6.40 6.06 -3.95
CA ASN A 39 5.78 6.21 -2.62
C ASN A 39 4.87 5.03 -2.26
N ILE A 40 4.12 4.48 -3.22
CA ILE A 40 3.25 3.32 -3.03
C ILE A 40 4.09 2.04 -2.95
N ASP A 41 5.14 1.95 -3.77
CA ASP A 41 6.11 0.85 -3.72
C ASP A 41 6.79 0.75 -2.35
N ARG A 42 7.09 1.90 -1.74
CA ARG A 42 7.63 1.96 -0.37
C ARG A 42 6.65 1.40 0.66
N ILE A 43 5.36 1.73 0.56
CA ILE A 43 4.32 1.19 1.46
C ILE A 43 4.25 -0.34 1.35
N GLY A 44 4.29 -0.88 0.12
CA GLY A 44 4.31 -2.33 -0.08
C GLY A 44 5.56 -3.02 0.48
N ARG A 45 6.74 -2.38 0.36
CA ARG A 45 8.01 -2.91 0.86
C ARG A 45 8.15 -2.86 2.39
N GLU A 46 7.64 -1.80 3.00
CA GLU A 46 7.69 -1.57 4.46
C GLU A 46 6.50 -2.23 5.19
N GLY A 47 5.47 -2.66 4.45
CA GLY A 47 4.25 -3.22 4.98
C GLY A 47 3.88 -4.55 4.31
N VAL A 48 2.63 -4.64 3.86
CA VAL A 48 2.07 -5.85 3.25
C VAL A 48 1.50 -5.52 1.88
N VAL A 49 1.72 -6.43 0.94
CA VAL A 49 1.14 -6.39 -0.40
C VAL A 49 0.13 -7.52 -0.51
N PHE A 50 -1.13 -7.19 -0.77
CA PHE A 50 -2.17 -8.19 -1.03
C PHE A 50 -2.09 -8.59 -2.50
N THR A 51 -1.77 -9.85 -2.79
CA THR A 51 -1.67 -10.36 -4.17
C THR A 51 -3.01 -10.71 -4.78
N ASP A 52 -4.00 -10.96 -3.93
CA ASP A 52 -5.35 -11.39 -4.29
C ASP A 52 -6.32 -10.48 -3.53
N HIS A 53 -7.01 -9.62 -4.28
CA HIS A 53 -8.09 -8.77 -3.77
C HIS A 53 -9.24 -8.82 -4.76
N TYR A 54 -10.47 -8.82 -4.25
CA TYR A 54 -11.68 -8.87 -5.03
C TYR A 54 -12.59 -7.70 -4.65
N ALA A 55 -13.10 -7.01 -5.65
CA ALA A 55 -14.12 -5.98 -5.51
C ALA A 55 -15.39 -6.47 -6.23
N GLN A 56 -16.51 -6.44 -5.52
CA GLN A 56 -17.84 -6.79 -6.05
C GLN A 56 -18.58 -5.51 -6.47
#